data_AF-A0AAW7M7L5-F1
#
_entry.id   AF-A0AAW7M7L5-F1
#
_cell.length_a   1.000
_cell.length_b   1.000
_cell.length_c   1.000
_cell.angle_alpha   90.00
_cell.angle_beta   90.00
_cell.angle_gamma   90.00
#
_symmetry.space_group_name_H-M   'P 1'
#
loop_
_entity.id
_entity.type
_entity.pdbx_description
1 polymer ?
#
loop_
_entity_poly.entity_id
_entity_poly.type
_entity_poly.pdbx_seq_one_letter_code
_entity_poly.pdbx_strand_id
1 'polypeptide(L)'
;MSLDSAAPVDEGVPHRLSAQDQAAVDALGPDHALLIVHHGPNMGARFLLDVDITTAGRSVKSDIFLDDVTVSREHAQFIRDGVEFYVRDHGSLNGTYVNRESVSERRLAAGDEVQIGKYRLTFYPGARG
;
A
#
# COMPACT_ATOMS: atom_id res chain seq x y z
N MET A 1 35.55 22.95 -10.66
CA MET A 1 34.19 23.50 -10.53
C MET A 1 33.23 22.51 -11.16
N SER A 2 32.13 22.27 -10.46
CA SER A 2 30.91 21.57 -10.87
C SER A 2 30.96 20.04 -10.96
N LEU A 3 30.40 19.45 -9.90
CA LEU A 3 29.90 18.09 -9.80
C LEU A 3 28.60 17.99 -10.61
N ASP A 4 28.53 17.09 -11.58
CA ASP A 4 27.24 16.59 -12.07
C ASP A 4 26.98 15.24 -11.40
N SER A 5 26.22 15.34 -10.32
CA SER A 5 25.71 14.27 -9.50
C SER A 5 24.59 13.56 -10.27
N ALA A 6 24.92 12.49 -10.98
CA ALA A 6 23.91 11.55 -11.44
C ALA A 6 23.34 10.84 -10.20
N ALA A 7 22.10 11.17 -9.83
CA ALA A 7 21.35 10.43 -8.82
C ALA A 7 21.29 8.95 -9.22
N PRO A 8 21.49 8.00 -8.30
CA PRO A 8 21.32 6.59 -8.64
C PRO A 8 19.85 6.33 -8.96
N VAL A 9 19.64 5.69 -10.10
CA VAL A 9 18.37 5.08 -10.49
C VAL A 9 17.99 4.04 -9.44
N ASP A 10 16.85 4.23 -8.78
CA ASP A 10 16.30 3.29 -7.79
C ASP A 10 15.71 2.08 -8.52
N GLU A 11 16.59 1.16 -8.91
CA GLU A 11 16.24 -0.12 -9.51
C GLU A 11 15.76 -1.07 -8.41
N GLY A 12 14.44 -1.14 -8.20
CA GLY A 12 13.74 -2.36 -7.79
C GLY A 12 14.35 -3.17 -6.65
N VAL A 13 14.82 -2.52 -5.58
CA VAL A 13 15.25 -3.23 -4.38
C VAL A 13 13.99 -3.85 -3.76
N PRO A 14 13.93 -5.18 -3.53
CA PRO A 14 12.87 -5.72 -2.68
C PRO A 14 13.02 -5.00 -1.34
N HIS A 15 12.01 -4.19 -0.98
CA HIS A 15 12.04 -3.39 0.23
C HIS A 15 12.20 -4.34 1.41
N ARG A 16 13.45 -4.54 1.85
CA ARG A 16 13.76 -5.40 2.97
C ARG A 16 13.14 -4.72 4.17
N LEU A 17 12.10 -5.33 4.70
CA LEU A 17 11.42 -4.89 5.92
C LEU A 17 12.48 -4.57 6.97
N SER A 18 12.33 -3.43 7.65
CA SER A 18 13.14 -3.20 8.84
C SER A 18 12.85 -4.31 9.87
N ALA A 19 13.77 -4.58 10.79
CA ALA A 19 13.53 -5.57 11.84
C ALA A 19 12.24 -5.28 12.64
N GLN A 20 11.88 -4.00 12.77
CA GLN A 20 10.66 -3.56 13.41
C GLN A 20 9.41 -3.83 12.55
N ASP A 21 9.49 -3.66 11.23
CA ASP A 21 8.38 -4.01 10.33
C ASP A 21 8.17 -5.52 10.30
N GLN A 22 9.25 -6.30 10.24
CA GLN A 22 9.19 -7.75 10.24
C GLN A 22 8.53 -8.26 11.53
N ALA A 23 8.96 -7.77 12.70
CA ALA A 23 8.35 -8.15 13.97
C ALA A 23 6.87 -7.74 14.05
N ALA A 24 6.48 -6.62 13.43
CA ALA A 24 5.08 -6.20 13.38
C ALA A 24 4.24 -7.16 12.52
N VAL A 25 4.75 -7.54 11.33
CA VAL A 25 4.10 -8.50 10.44
C VAL A 25 3.99 -9.89 11.09
N ASP A 26 5.04 -10.35 11.76
CA ASP A 26 5.08 -11.66 12.42
C ASP A 26 4.11 -11.75 13.61
N ALA A 27 3.75 -10.61 14.22
CA ALA A 27 2.81 -10.53 15.33
C ALA A 27 1.34 -10.44 14.90
N LEU A 28 1.05 -10.31 13.60
CA LEU A 28 -0.32 -10.20 13.09
C LEU A 28 -1.05 -11.53 13.15
N GLY A 29 -2.34 -11.47 13.47
CA GLY A 29 -3.25 -12.59 13.24
C GLY A 29 -3.40 -12.91 11.75
N PRO A 30 -3.81 -14.14 11.39
CA PRO A 30 -3.95 -14.58 9.99
C PRO A 30 -5.05 -13.82 9.22
N ASP A 31 -5.92 -13.10 9.93
CA ASP A 31 -7.01 -12.25 9.47
C ASP A 31 -6.65 -10.74 9.48
N HIS A 32 -5.37 -10.42 9.69
CA HIS A 32 -4.85 -9.06 9.69
C HIS A 32 -3.79 -8.88 8.59
N ALA A 33 -3.59 -7.65 8.13
CA ALA A 33 -2.52 -7.31 7.21
C ALA A 33 -1.98 -5.91 7.45
N LEU A 34 -0.75 -5.65 7.00
CA LEU A 34 -0.14 -4.32 7.02
C LEU A 34 0.12 -3.83 5.60
N LEU A 35 -0.19 -2.56 5.36
CA LEU A 35 0.28 -1.81 4.21
C LEU A 35 1.39 -0.87 4.65
N ILE A 36 2.55 -0.96 3.99
CA ILE A 36 3.70 -0.10 4.29
C ILE A 36 3.97 0.81 3.11
N VAL A 37 4.04 2.12 3.35
CA VAL A 37 4.33 3.11 2.31
C VAL A 37 5.83 3.13 2.02
N HIS A 38 6.20 2.74 0.81
CA HIS A 38 7.60 2.76 0.36
C HIS A 38 7.93 3.98 -0.47
N HIS A 39 6.95 4.52 -1.19
CA HIS A 39 7.14 5.71 -1.99
C HIS A 39 5.97 6.67 -1.83
N GLY A 40 6.28 7.96 -1.74
CA GLY A 40 5.33 9.05 -1.55
C GLY A 40 5.54 9.80 -0.24
N PRO A 41 4.71 10.83 0.03
CA PRO A 41 4.60 11.45 1.34
C PRO A 41 4.37 10.38 2.40
N ASN A 42 4.88 10.58 3.61
CA ASN A 42 4.74 9.61 4.70
C ASN A 42 5.39 8.24 4.41
N MET A 43 6.51 8.21 3.68
CA MET A 43 7.33 6.99 3.54
C MET A 43 7.66 6.39 4.92
N GLY A 44 7.45 5.09 5.06
CA GLY A 44 7.56 4.35 6.32
C GLY A 44 6.28 4.30 7.15
N ALA A 45 5.21 4.99 6.74
CA ALA A 45 3.90 4.85 7.38
C ALA A 45 3.36 3.43 7.20
N ARG A 46 2.63 2.98 8.22
CA ARG A 46 2.07 1.64 8.31
C ARG A 46 0.58 1.75 8.57
N PHE A 47 -0.22 1.06 7.78
CA PHE A 47 -1.67 1.00 7.94
C PHE A 47 -2.07 -0.44 8.21
N LEU A 48 -2.74 -0.67 9.35
CA LEU A 48 -3.28 -1.96 9.73
C LEU A 48 -4.62 -2.17 9.03
N LEU A 49 -4.79 -3.35 8.45
CA LEU A 49 -6.04 -3.85 7.88
C LEU A 49 -6.61 -4.90 8.83
N ASP A 50 -7.40 -4.45 9.80
CA ASP A 50 -8.03 -5.24 10.87
C ASP A 50 -9.56 -5.17 10.87
N VAL A 51 -10.13 -4.47 9.89
CA VAL A 51 -11.56 -4.31 9.67
C VAL A 51 -11.97 -4.77 8.26
N ASP A 52 -13.26 -5.02 8.07
CA ASP A 52 -13.78 -5.62 6.83
C ASP A 52 -13.59 -4.73 5.60
N ILE A 53 -13.68 -3.41 5.78
CA ILE A 53 -13.47 -2.43 4.71
C ILE A 53 -12.58 -1.32 5.27
N THR A 54 -11.41 -1.12 4.66
CA THR A 54 -10.52 0.01 4.92
C THR A 54 -10.47 0.89 3.67
N THR A 55 -10.83 2.16 3.80
CA THR A 55 -10.90 3.10 2.69
C THR A 55 -9.57 3.85 2.50
N ALA A 56 -9.16 4.08 1.25
CA ALA A 56 -7.96 4.83 0.90
C ALA A 56 -8.27 5.98 -0.04
N GLY A 57 -7.75 7.16 0.28
CA GLY A 57 -7.97 8.36 -0.54
C GLY A 57 -7.46 9.64 0.08
N ARG A 58 -7.63 10.74 -0.66
CA ARG A 58 -7.28 12.11 -0.23
C ARG A 58 -8.37 12.75 0.65
N SER A 59 -9.40 12.01 1.03
CA SER A 59 -10.38 12.51 1.98
C SER A 59 -9.85 12.33 3.40
N VAL A 60 -9.97 13.35 4.24
CA VAL A 60 -9.68 13.22 5.68
C VAL A 60 -10.60 12.24 6.40
N LYS A 61 -11.65 11.76 5.73
CA LYS A 61 -12.56 10.70 6.20
C LYS A 61 -12.10 9.30 5.80
N SER A 62 -11.09 9.17 4.94
CA SER A 62 -10.54 7.88 4.56
C SER A 62 -9.68 7.32 5.69
N ASP A 63 -9.80 6.02 5.95
CA ASP A 63 -9.01 5.33 6.98
C ASP A 63 -7.51 5.43 6.68
N ILE A 64 -7.17 5.31 5.39
CA ILE A 64 -5.84 5.56 4.84
C ILE A 64 -5.88 6.92 4.13
N PHE A 65 -5.46 7.95 4.84
CA PHE A 65 -5.37 9.31 4.30
C PHE A 65 -4.10 9.49 3.47
N LEU A 66 -4.28 9.68 2.16
CA LEU A 66 -3.22 9.88 1.19
C LEU A 66 -3.30 11.31 0.64
N ASP A 67 -2.54 12.23 1.26
CA ASP A 67 -2.56 13.65 0.89
C ASP A 67 -1.75 13.92 -0.38
N ASP A 68 -2.35 13.67 -1.54
CA ASP A 68 -1.75 14.06 -2.81
C ASP A 68 -2.78 14.35 -3.90
N VAL A 69 -2.48 15.32 -4.76
CA VAL A 69 -3.37 15.74 -5.84
C VAL A 69 -3.72 14.63 -6.84
N THR A 70 -2.84 13.65 -7.02
CA THR A 70 -3.06 12.48 -7.90
C THR A 70 -3.96 11.41 -7.26
N VAL A 71 -4.35 11.57 -5.99
CA VAL A 71 -5.25 10.66 -5.29
C VAL A 71 -6.67 11.25 -5.24
N SER A 72 -7.66 10.41 -5.53
CA SER A 72 -9.08 10.77 -5.47
C SER A 72 -9.52 10.84 -4.01
N ARG A 73 -10.60 11.58 -3.71
CA ARG A 73 -11.13 11.65 -2.34
C ARG A 73 -11.52 10.28 -1.81
N GLU A 74 -12.22 9.51 -2.63
CA GLU A 74 -12.50 8.08 -2.46
C GLU A 74 -11.79 7.40 -3.63
N HIS A 75 -10.63 6.79 -3.40
CA HIS A 75 -9.80 6.27 -4.49
C HIS A 75 -9.90 4.76 -4.57
N ALA A 76 -9.61 4.07 -3.46
CA ALA A 76 -9.65 2.62 -3.39
C ALA A 76 -10.18 2.18 -2.03
N GLN A 77 -10.54 0.91 -1.95
CA GLN A 77 -10.90 0.24 -0.71
C GLN A 77 -10.15 -1.08 -0.63
N PHE A 78 -9.65 -1.40 0.56
CA PHE A 78 -9.14 -2.71 0.91
C PHE A 78 -10.25 -3.47 1.61
N ILE A 79 -10.61 -4.62 1.06
CA ILE A 79 -11.70 -5.47 1.53
C ILE A 79 -11.07 -6.72 2.13
N ARG A 80 -11.39 -7.00 3.39
CA ARG A 80 -11.04 -8.24 4.05
C ARG A 80 -12.22 -9.21 3.96
N ASP A 81 -11.96 -10.40 3.44
CA ASP A 81 -12.88 -11.53 3.40
C ASP A 81 -12.22 -12.74 4.10
N GLY A 82 -12.45 -12.84 5.40
CA GLY A 82 -11.76 -13.81 6.26
C GLY A 82 -10.24 -13.58 6.30
N VAL A 83 -9.50 -14.50 5.69
CA VAL A 83 -8.01 -14.46 5.60
C VAL A 83 -7.52 -13.98 4.23
N GLU A 84 -8.43 -13.53 3.38
CA GLU A 84 -8.14 -13.02 2.05
C GLU A 84 -8.38 -11.52 2.00
N PHE A 85 -7.51 -10.82 1.27
CA PHE A 85 -7.57 -9.38 1.13
C PHE A 85 -7.68 -9.02 -0.34
N TYR A 86 -8.46 -8.00 -0.64
CA TYR A 86 -8.69 -7.49 -1.98
C TYR A 86 -8.48 -5.99 -1.98
N VAL A 87 -7.97 -5.45 -3.08
CA VAL A 87 -8.04 -4.03 -3.37
C VAL A 87 -9.08 -3.81 -4.46
N ARG A 88 -9.93 -2.81 -4.28
CA ARG A 88 -10.95 -2.39 -5.24
C ARG A 88 -10.82 -0.89 -5.53
N ASP A 89 -10.74 -0.53 -6.79
CA ASP A 89 -10.80 0.87 -7.23
C ASP A 89 -12.24 1.39 -7.12
N HIS A 90 -12.41 2.58 -6.56
CA HIS A 90 -13.72 3.21 -6.34
C HIS A 90 -14.00 4.33 -7.35
N GLY A 91 -13.65 4.10 -8.62
CA GLY A 91 -13.85 5.08 -9.70
C GLY A 91 -12.84 6.22 -9.62
N SER A 92 -11.59 5.89 -9.30
CA SER A 92 -10.55 6.89 -9.18
C SER A 92 -10.17 7.49 -10.53
N LEU A 93 -9.64 8.73 -10.52
CA LEU A 93 -9.30 9.42 -11.78
C LEU A 93 -8.07 8.80 -12.46
N ASN A 94 -7.09 8.37 -11.66
CA ASN A 94 -5.81 7.86 -12.16
C ASN A 94 -5.74 6.32 -12.18
N GLY A 95 -6.75 5.65 -11.63
CA GLY A 95 -6.78 4.20 -11.45
C GLY A 95 -5.96 3.72 -10.26
N THR A 96 -6.29 2.51 -9.81
CA THR A 96 -5.49 1.74 -8.84
C THR A 96 -4.70 0.67 -9.58
N TYR A 97 -3.44 0.47 -9.21
CA TYR A 97 -2.57 -0.52 -9.85
C TYR A 97 -2.03 -1.50 -8.81
N VAL A 98 -1.89 -2.76 -9.21
CA VAL A 98 -1.21 -3.80 -8.42
C VAL A 98 -0.10 -4.37 -9.27
N ASN A 99 1.14 -4.33 -8.77
CA ASN A 99 2.33 -4.75 -9.50
C ASN A 99 2.44 -4.13 -10.90
N ARG A 100 2.10 -2.83 -11.02
CA ARG A 100 2.05 -2.03 -12.26
C ARG A 100 0.94 -2.40 -13.26
N GLU A 101 0.02 -3.29 -12.91
CA GLU A 101 -1.18 -3.57 -13.70
C GLU A 101 -2.39 -2.80 -13.14
N SER A 102 -3.13 -2.11 -14.01
CA SER A 102 -4.38 -1.43 -13.63
C SER A 102 -5.44 -2.46 -13.25
N VAL A 103 -6.11 -2.26 -12.11
CA VAL A 103 -7.14 -3.18 -11.62
C VAL A 103 -8.39 -2.42 -11.18
N SER A 104 -9.56 -2.99 -11.46
CA SER A 104 -10.81 -2.58 -10.82
C SER A 104 -10.99 -3.30 -9.49
N GLU A 105 -10.60 -4.58 -9.44
CA GLU A 105 -10.54 -5.39 -8.23
C GLU A 105 -9.45 -6.47 -8.41
N ARG A 106 -8.66 -6.71 -7.37
CA ARG A 106 -7.68 -7.80 -7.34
C ARG A 106 -7.46 -8.31 -5.91
N ARG A 107 -7.36 -9.63 -5.77
CA ARG A 107 -6.86 -10.29 -4.56
C ARG A 107 -5.39 -9.97 -4.35
N LEU A 108 -5.02 -9.56 -3.15
CA LEU A 108 -3.65 -9.24 -2.77
C LEU A 108 -2.92 -10.48 -2.25
N ALA A 109 -1.68 -10.64 -2.67
CA ALA A 109 -0.73 -11.62 -2.18
C ALA A 109 0.40 -10.93 -1.41
N ALA A 110 1.05 -11.67 -0.50
CA ALA A 110 2.18 -11.16 0.26
C ALA A 110 3.28 -10.58 -0.65
N GLY A 111 3.67 -9.34 -0.38
CA GLY A 111 4.67 -8.61 -1.15
C GLY A 111 4.12 -7.85 -2.36
N ASP A 112 2.81 -7.93 -2.64
CA ASP A 112 2.21 -7.15 -3.73
C ASP A 112 2.36 -5.64 -3.49
N GLU A 113 2.77 -4.94 -4.54
CA GLU A 113 2.83 -3.48 -4.55
C GLU A 113 1.52 -2.91 -5.08
N VAL A 114 0.81 -2.17 -4.23
CA VAL A 114 -0.39 -1.40 -4.57
C VAL A 114 0.00 0.05 -4.80
N GLN A 115 -0.28 0.56 -5.99
CA GLN A 115 -0.04 1.95 -6.35
C GLN A 115 -1.36 2.72 -6.40
N ILE A 116 -1.42 3.83 -5.66
CA ILE A 116 -2.54 4.77 -5.59
C ILE A 116 -1.98 6.17 -5.86
N GLY A 117 -2.27 6.73 -7.04
CA GLY A 117 -1.63 7.95 -7.50
C GLY A 117 -0.10 7.79 -7.52
N LYS A 118 0.62 8.64 -6.78
CA LYS A 118 2.08 8.56 -6.61
C LYS A 118 2.55 7.70 -5.42
N TYR A 119 1.62 7.20 -4.61
CA TYR A 119 1.94 6.35 -3.47
C TYR A 119 2.16 4.91 -3.92
N ARG A 120 3.20 4.26 -3.38
CA ARG A 120 3.41 2.82 -3.51
C ARG A 120 3.40 2.20 -2.13
N LEU A 121 2.47 1.29 -1.91
CA LEU A 121 2.28 0.57 -0.67
C LEU A 121 2.54 -0.91 -0.92
N THR A 122 3.31 -1.57 -0.06
CA THR A 122 3.47 -3.03 -0.13
C THR A 122 2.58 -3.70 0.90
N PHE A 123 1.91 -4.76 0.46
CA PHE A 123 0.99 -5.56 1.26
C PHE A 123 1.70 -6.72 1.97
N TYR A 124 1.52 -6.81 3.28
CA TYR A 124 2.08 -7.85 4.14
C TYR A 124 0.95 -8.50 4.96
N PRO A 125 0.44 -9.68 4.57
CA PRO A 125 -0.55 -10.40 5.35
C PRO A 125 0.10 -10.97 6.62
N GLY A 126 -0.70 -11.13 7.67
CA GLY A 126 -0.28 -11.83 8.86
C GLY A 126 0.05 -13.30 8.59
N ALA A 127 0.97 -13.84 9.38
CA ALA A 127 1.39 -15.22 9.23
C ALA A 127 0.20 -16.17 9.44
N ARG A 128 0.00 -17.10 8.50
CA ARG A 128 -0.85 -18.26 8.73
C ARG A 128 -0.08 -19.20 9.65
N GLY A 129 -0.45 -19.20 10.94
CA GLY A 129 0.06 -20.16 11.93
C GLY A 129 -0.27 -21.60 11.58
#